data_AF-E6V310-F1
#
_entry.id   AF-E6V310-F1
#
_cell.length_a   1.000
_cell.length_b   1.000
_cell.length_c   1.000
_cell.angle_alpha   90.00
_cell.angle_beta   90.00
_cell.angle_gamma   90.00
#
_symmetry.space_group_name_H-M   'P 1'
#
loop_
_entity.id
_entity.type
_entity.pdbx_description
1 polymer ?
#
loop_
_entity_poly.entity_id
_entity_poly.type
_entity_poly.pdbx_seq_one_letter_code
_entity_poly.pdbx_strand_id
1 'polypeptide(L)'
;MTHKYLLLAFCALVLTACAQPQPQSEPPRVGMANPASVYCQKLGGKTLMKSNDKGQYGICQLPDGKEIEEWALYRRDHPAK
;
A
#
# COMPACT_ATOMS: atom_id res chain seq x y z
N MET A 1 -52.68 -40.41 1.07
CA MET A 1 -51.97 -39.86 -0.09
C MET A 1 -51.93 -38.33 -0.03
N THR A 2 -51.11 -37.75 0.86
CA THR A 2 -50.97 -36.28 0.99
C THR A 2 -49.60 -35.85 1.52
N HIS A 3 -48.82 -36.73 2.18
CA HIS A 3 -47.50 -36.36 2.74
C HIS A 3 -46.35 -36.31 1.72
N LYS A 4 -46.51 -36.88 0.53
CA LYS A 4 -45.43 -36.92 -0.48
C LYS A 4 -45.14 -35.55 -1.12
N TYR A 5 -46.11 -34.63 -1.06
CA TYR A 5 -45.96 -33.27 -1.60
C TYR A 5 -45.59 -32.22 -0.53
N LEU A 6 -45.68 -32.55 0.77
CA LEU A 6 -45.28 -31.62 1.83
C LEU A 6 -43.74 -31.51 1.96
N LEU A 7 -43.00 -32.53 1.52
CA LEU A 7 -41.53 -32.54 1.50
C LEU A 7 -40.92 -31.88 0.25
N LEU A 8 -41.71 -31.61 -0.79
CA LEU A 8 -41.22 -31.01 -2.04
C LEU A 8 -41.29 -29.47 -2.07
N ALA A 9 -41.96 -28.84 -1.08
CA ALA A 9 -42.17 -27.40 -1.07
C ALA A 9 -41.16 -26.60 -0.22
N PHE A 10 -40.28 -27.27 0.54
CA PHE A 10 -39.36 -26.57 1.47
C PHE A 10 -37.99 -26.21 0.86
N CYS A 11 -37.68 -26.68 -0.36
CA CYS A 11 -36.35 -26.49 -0.96
C CYS A 11 -36.18 -25.19 -1.77
N ALA A 12 -37.22 -24.38 -1.94
CA ALA A 12 -37.21 -23.29 -2.93
C ALA A 12 -36.86 -21.89 -2.37
N LEU A 13 -36.57 -21.73 -1.08
CA LEU A 13 -36.49 -20.40 -0.44
C LEU A 13 -35.09 -19.92 -0.04
N VAL A 14 -34.00 -20.61 -0.41
CA VAL A 14 -32.66 -20.30 0.14
C VAL A 14 -31.67 -19.67 -0.85
N LEU A 15 -32.11 -19.17 -2.01
CA LEU A 15 -31.20 -18.72 -3.08
C LEU A 15 -30.84 -17.22 -3.11
N THR A 16 -31.25 -16.39 -2.14
CA THR A 16 -31.03 -14.92 -2.21
C THR A 16 -29.97 -14.34 -1.26
N ALA A 17 -29.14 -15.16 -0.61
CA ALA A 17 -28.25 -14.67 0.47
C ALA A 17 -26.84 -14.16 0.05
N CYS A 18 -26.49 -14.08 -1.24
CA CYS A 18 -25.10 -13.79 -1.66
C CYS A 18 -24.92 -12.52 -2.51
N ALA A 19 -25.74 -11.49 -2.33
CA ALA A 19 -25.46 -10.15 -2.84
C ALA A 19 -25.08 -9.21 -1.69
N GLN A 20 -23.98 -9.53 -1.00
CA GLN A 20 -23.36 -8.56 -0.09
C GLN A 20 -22.66 -7.49 -0.94
N PRO A 21 -22.99 -6.19 -0.78
CA PRO A 21 -22.20 -5.12 -1.38
C PRO A 21 -20.75 -5.31 -0.94
N GLN A 22 -19.84 -5.47 -1.90
CA GLN A 22 -18.42 -5.51 -1.58
C GLN A 22 -18.08 -4.21 -0.84
N PRO A 23 -17.43 -4.27 0.34
CA PRO A 23 -16.94 -3.06 0.97
C PRO A 23 -16.04 -2.35 -0.05
N GLN A 24 -16.44 -1.14 -0.45
CA GLN A 24 -15.60 -0.28 -1.25
C GLN A 24 -14.28 -0.14 -0.48
N SER A 25 -13.21 -0.68 -1.05
CA SER A 25 -11.87 -0.53 -0.48
C SER A 25 -11.60 0.97 -0.34
N GLU A 26 -11.50 1.46 0.89
CA GLU A 26 -11.02 2.83 1.13
C GLU A 26 -9.71 3.00 0.35
N PRO A 27 -9.52 4.13 -0.37
CA PRO A 27 -8.25 4.41 -0.99
C PRO A 27 -7.16 4.35 0.09
N PRO A 28 -5.98 3.78 -0.23
CA PRO A 28 -4.93 3.60 0.76
C PRO A 28 -4.62 4.95 1.40
N ARG A 29 -4.77 5.02 2.73
CA ARG A 29 -4.40 6.20 3.50
C ARG A 29 -2.91 6.40 3.29
N VAL A 30 -2.54 7.42 2.53
CA VAL A 30 -1.13 7.80 2.36
C VAL A 30 -0.61 8.14 3.75
N GLY A 31 0.31 7.32 4.25
CA GLY A 31 0.92 7.51 5.57
C GLY A 31 1.71 8.82 5.65
N MET A 32 2.26 9.11 6.83
CA MET A 32 3.21 10.21 7.00
C MET A 32 4.35 10.10 5.98
N ALA A 33 4.76 11.22 5.39
CA ALA A 33 5.82 11.25 4.39
C ALA A 33 7.14 10.74 4.99
N ASN A 34 7.94 10.03 4.18
CA ASN A 34 9.27 9.60 4.58
C ASN A 34 10.19 10.84 4.75
N PRO A 35 10.75 11.11 5.94
CA PRO A 35 11.58 12.28 6.17
C PRO A 35 12.83 12.31 5.28
N ALA A 36 13.40 11.15 4.93
CA ALA A 36 14.55 11.07 4.05
C ALA A 36 14.20 11.48 2.61
N SER A 37 13.05 11.05 2.09
CA SER A 37 12.57 11.43 0.76
C SER A 37 12.16 12.91 0.71
N VAL A 38 11.55 13.43 1.78
CA VAL A 38 11.26 14.87 1.93
C VAL A 38 12.55 15.69 1.91
N TYR A 39 13.58 15.21 2.60
CA TYR A 39 14.88 15.87 2.63
C TYR A 39 15.56 15.85 1.26
N CYS A 40 15.51 14.73 0.53
CA CYS A 40 16.00 14.65 -0.84
C CYS A 40 15.36 15.73 -1.73
N GLN A 41 14.02 15.85 -1.68
CA GLN A 41 13.28 16.86 -2.44
C GLN A 41 13.63 18.30 -2.00
N LYS A 42 13.86 18.53 -0.70
CA LYS A 42 14.28 19.83 -0.17
C LYS A 42 15.64 20.28 -0.73
N LEU A 43 16.53 19.34 -1.03
CA LEU A 43 17.82 19.60 -1.71
C LEU A 43 17.68 19.78 -3.23
N GLY A 44 16.45 19.78 -3.77
CA GLY A 44 16.19 19.79 -5.21
C GLY A 44 16.44 18.45 -5.90
N GLY A 45 16.66 17.38 -5.12
CA GLY A 45 16.89 16.05 -5.63
C GLY A 45 15.60 15.32 -6.01
N LYS A 46 15.76 14.21 -6.72
CA LYS A 46 14.68 13.29 -7.09
C LYS A 46 14.88 11.95 -6.42
N THR A 47 13.82 11.42 -5.83
CA THR A 47 13.79 10.06 -5.29
C THR A 47 13.66 9.03 -6.41
N LEU A 48 14.59 8.08 -6.45
CA LEU A 48 14.57 6.91 -7.32
C LEU A 48 14.39 5.65 -6.46
N MET A 49 13.31 4.90 -6.67
CA MET A 49 13.13 3.61 -6.00
C MET A 49 13.98 2.53 -6.68
N LYS A 50 14.79 1.83 -5.89
CA LYS A 50 15.55 0.66 -6.32
C LYS A 50 15.13 -0.55 -5.47
N SER A 51 15.33 -1.75 -6.02
CA SER A 51 15.00 -3.01 -5.35
C SER A 51 16.24 -3.88 -5.22
N ASN A 52 16.34 -4.65 -4.14
CA ASN A 52 17.29 -5.74 -3.96
C ASN A 52 16.61 -6.93 -3.25
N ASP A 53 17.41 -7.94 -2.89
CA ASP A 53 17.00 -9.11 -2.12
C ASP A 53 16.39 -8.79 -0.75
N LYS A 54 16.69 -7.61 -0.19
CA LYS A 54 16.19 -7.11 1.10
C LYS A 54 14.95 -6.22 0.99
N GLY A 55 14.52 -5.90 -0.24
CA GLY A 55 13.33 -5.08 -0.51
C GLY A 55 13.62 -3.82 -1.31
N GLN A 56 12.71 -2.84 -1.23
CA GLN A 56 12.83 -1.55 -1.91
C GLN A 56 13.53 -0.53 -1.01
N TYR A 57 14.33 0.34 -1.62
CA TYR A 57 15.01 1.44 -0.96
C TYR A 57 15.10 2.66 -1.88
N GLY A 58 15.22 3.85 -1.27
CA GLY A 58 15.30 5.11 -1.99
C GLY A 58 16.73 5.55 -2.26
N ILE A 59 16.98 5.99 -3.48
CA ILE A 59 18.17 6.76 -3.86
C ILE A 59 17.76 8.19 -4.14
N CYS A 60 18.44 9.15 -3.52
CA CYS A 60 18.36 10.55 -3.90
C CYS A 60 19.35 10.85 -5.03
N GLN A 61 18.82 11.24 -6.20
CA GLN A 61 19.60 11.85 -7.26
C GLN A 61 19.59 13.37 -7.07
N LEU A 62 20.74 13.94 -6.72
CA LEU A 62 20.93 15.36 -6.49
C LEU A 62 21.01 16.16 -7.81
N PRO A 63 20.83 17.50 -7.79
CA PRO A 63 20.89 18.33 -9.00
C PRO A 63 22.22 18.25 -9.78
N ASP A 64 23.32 17.93 -9.09
CA ASP A 64 24.64 17.73 -9.70
C ASP A 64 24.83 16.33 -10.29
N GLY A 65 23.78 15.51 -10.29
CA GLY A 65 23.78 14.13 -10.77
C GLY A 65 24.30 13.10 -9.78
N LYS A 66 24.77 13.51 -8.58
CA LYS A 66 25.23 12.54 -7.57
C LYS A 66 24.06 11.72 -7.04
N GLU A 67 24.29 10.42 -6.89
CA GLU A 67 23.35 9.50 -6.28
C GLU A 67 23.83 9.07 -4.89
N ILE A 68 22.93 9.12 -3.92
CA ILE A 68 23.17 8.67 -2.55
C ILE A 68 21.89 8.05 -1.98
N GLU A 69 22.00 6.98 -1.19
CA GLU A 69 20.84 6.38 -0.52
C GLU A 69 20.17 7.40 0.42
N GLU A 70 18.84 7.52 0.38
CA GLU A 70 18.11 8.61 1.04
C GLU A 70 18.34 8.65 2.55
N TRP A 71 18.35 7.50 3.22
CA TRP A 71 18.61 7.44 4.65
C TRP A 71 20.08 7.71 5.01
N ALA A 72 21.02 7.29 4.17
CA ALA A 72 22.44 7.62 4.32
C ALA A 72 22.65 9.15 4.21
N LEU A 73 22.04 9.79 3.22
CA LEU A 73 22.01 11.24 3.06
C LEU A 73 21.40 11.93 4.30
N TYR A 74 20.21 11.49 4.72
CA TYR A 74 19.50 12.08 5.85
C TYR A 74 20.33 11.99 7.14
N ARG A 75 20.89 10.82 7.47
CA ARG A 75 21.72 10.63 8.68
C ARG A 75 23.04 11.40 8.64
N ARG A 76 23.66 11.53 7.47
CA ARG A 76 24.89 12.34 7.29
C ARG A 76 24.64 13.79 7.69
N ASP A 77 23.50 14.34 7.28
CA ASP A 77 23.19 15.76 7.47
C ASP A 77 22.39 16.03 8.77
N HIS A 78 21.91 14.97 9.44
CA HIS A 78 21.25 15.01 10.75
C HIS A 78 21.90 14.01 11.74
N PRO A 79 23.17 14.22 12.11
CA PRO A 79 23.83 13.34 13.07
C PRO A 79 23.12 13.38 14.42
N ALA A 80 22.98 12.22 15.07
CA ALA A 80 22.57 12.17 16.47
C ALA A 80 23.60 12.90 17.33
N LYS A 81 23.12 13.72 18.27
CA LYS A 81 23.97 14.40 19.25
C LYS A 81 24.36 13.46 20.38
#